data_AF-A0A971ANF8-F1
#
_entry.id   AF-A0A971ANF8-F1
#
_cell.length_a   1.000
_cell.length_b   1.000
_cell.length_c   1.000
_cell.angle_alpha   90.00
_cell.angle_beta   90.00
_cell.angle_gamma   90.00
#
_symmetry.space_group_name_H-M   'P 1'
#
loop_
_entity.id
_entity.type
_entity.pdbx_description
1 polymer ?
#
loop_
_entity_poly.entity_id
_entity_poly.type
_entity_poly.pdbx_seq_one_letter_code
_entity_poly.pdbx_strand_id
1 'polypeptide(L)' 'MTIKEALELNPKSADIFFSFGMHCIGCPTASGESIEEAAMAHGINVDLLLEKLNAL' A
#
# COMPACT_ATOMS: atom_id res chain seq x y z
N MET A 1 5.28 7.62 -3.77
CA MET A 1 5.45 7.32 -2.33
C MET A 1 5.60 5.82 -2.16
N THR A 2 6.40 5.42 -1.18
CA THR A 2 6.56 4.02 -0.77
C THR A 2 5.43 3.59 0.16
N ILE A 3 5.24 2.29 0.31
CA ILE A 3 4.31 1.73 1.29
C ILE A 3 4.65 2.20 2.70
N LYS A 4 5.95 2.22 3.04
CA LYS A 4 6.43 2.73 4.32
C LYS A 4 6.06 4.20 4.54
N GLU A 5 6.28 5.06 3.55
CA GLU A 5 5.92 6.48 3.64
C GLU A 5 4.42 6.67 3.87
N ALA A 6 3.57 5.90 3.19
CA ALA A 6 2.12 5.95 3.40
C ALA A 6 1.71 5.53 4.82
N LEU A 7 2.35 4.48 5.36
CA LEU A 7 2.13 4.01 6.73
C LEU A 7 2.61 5.01 7.79
N GLU A 8 3.75 5.67 7.54
CA GLU A 8 4.29 6.72 8.41
C GLU A 8 3.41 7.99 8.38
N LEU A 9 2.86 8.34 7.22
CA LEU A 9 1.93 9.47 7.06
C LEU A 9 0.59 9.20 7.74
N ASN A 10 0.02 8.00 7.52
CA ASN A 10 -1.24 7.60 8.14
C ASN A 10 -1.24 6.09 8.41
N PRO A 11 -1.10 5.65 9.68
CA PRO A 11 -1.11 4.24 10.03
C PRO A 11 -2.38 3.48 9.63
N LYS A 12 -3.51 4.17 9.43
CA LYS A 12 -4.76 3.56 8.94
C LYS A 12 -4.68 3.08 7.49
N SER A 13 -3.68 3.53 6.73
CA SER A 13 -3.42 2.99 5.39
C SER A 13 -3.15 1.49 5.41
N ALA A 14 -2.67 0.93 6.54
CA ALA A 14 -2.51 -0.51 6.73
C ALA A 14 -3.80 -1.29 6.45
N ASP A 15 -4.95 -0.80 6.95
CA ASP A 15 -6.24 -1.47 6.76
C ASP A 15 -6.65 -1.50 5.28
N ILE A 16 -6.35 -0.43 4.54
CA ILE A 16 -6.57 -0.38 3.09
C ILE A 16 -5.66 -1.40 2.41
N PHE A 17 -4.35 -1.37 2.66
CA PHE A 17 -3.41 -2.34 2.09
C PHE A 17 -3.83 -3.80 2.35
N PHE A 18 -4.27 -4.13 3.57
CA PHE A 18 -4.79 -5.45 3.92
C PHE A 18 -6.04 -5.84 3.15
N SER A 19 -6.97 -4.89 2.94
CA SER A 19 -8.17 -5.13 2.14
C SER A 19 -7.88 -5.48 0.68
N PHE A 20 -6.73 -5.04 0.14
CA PHE A 20 -6.23 -5.40 -1.19
C PHE A 20 -5.30 -6.63 -1.18
N GLY A 21 -5.19 -7.34 -0.06
CA GLY A 21 -4.37 -8.55 0.06
C GLY A 21 -2.89 -8.30 0.35
N MET A 22 -2.46 -7.05 0.52
CA MET A 22 -1.07 -6.70 0.84
C MET A 22 -0.78 -6.87 2.34
N HIS A 23 -0.79 -8.12 2.83
CA HIS A 23 -0.53 -8.44 4.24
C HIS A 23 0.96 -8.32 4.62
N CYS A 24 1.85 -8.30 3.63
CA CYS A 24 3.29 -8.30 3.83
C CYS A 24 3.89 -6.91 4.06
N ILE A 25 3.09 -5.83 4.11
CA ILE A 25 3.56 -4.43 4.20
C ILE A 25 4.42 -4.11 5.45
N GLY A 26 4.38 -4.95 6.49
CA GLY A 26 5.24 -4.82 7.67
C GLY A 26 6.63 -5.45 7.51
N CYS A 27 6.88 -6.19 6.42
CA CYS A 27 8.20 -6.74 6.11
C CYS A 27 9.10 -5.63 5.56
N PRO A 28 10.36 -5.49 6.03
CA PRO A 28 11.27 -4.43 5.56
C PRO A 28 11.42 -4.39 4.04
N THR A 29 11.40 -5.56 3.38
CA THR A 29 11.51 -5.67 1.93
C THR A 29 10.28 -5.14 1.19
N ALA A 30 9.07 -5.51 1.62
CA ALA A 30 7.83 -5.08 0.97
C ALA A 30 7.49 -3.61 1.26
N SER A 31 7.84 -3.12 2.45
CA SER A 31 7.57 -1.73 2.85
C SER A 31 8.40 -0.70 2.05
N GLY A 32 9.52 -1.11 1.45
CA GLY A 32 10.41 -0.24 0.68
C GLY A 32 10.02 -0.04 -0.78
N GLU A 33 9.09 -0.84 -1.31
CA GLU A 33 8.60 -0.72 -2.68
C GLU A 33 7.66 0.48 -2.83
N SER A 34 7.58 1.05 -4.05
CA SER A 34 6.52 2.00 -4.34
C SER A 34 5.16 1.32 -4.33
N ILE A 35 4.12 2.08 -3.98
CA ILE A 35 2.74 1.56 -3.97
C ILE A 35 2.35 1.04 -5.37
N GLU A 36 2.81 1.70 -6.44
CA GLU A 36 2.51 1.30 -7.81
C GLU A 36 3.22 0.00 -8.20
N GLU A 37 4.50 -0.16 -7.86
CA GLU A 37 5.25 -1.40 -8.13
C GLU A 37 4.64 -2.59 -7.40
N ALA A 38 4.32 -2.41 -6.10
CA ALA A 38 3.66 -3.44 -5.31
C ALA A 38 2.27 -3.79 -5.88
N ALA A 39 1.48 -2.79 -6.28
CA ALA A 39 0.18 -3.02 -6.90
C ALA A 39 0.31 -3.82 -8.21
N MET A 40 1.27 -3.47 -9.08
CA MET A 40 1.53 -4.19 -10.32
C MET A 40 1.99 -5.64 -10.09
N ALA A 41 2.93 -5.85 -9.16
CA ALA A 41 3.45 -7.18 -8.83
C ALA A 41 2.38 -8.13 -8.28
N HIS A 42 1.34 -7.57 -7.64
CA HIS A 42 0.23 -8.30 -7.06
C HIS A 42 -1.06 -8.28 -7.90
N GLY A 43 -1.04 -7.69 -9.11
CA GLY A 43 -2.21 -7.61 -9.99
C GLY A 43 -3.36 -6.76 -9.44
N ILE A 44 -3.05 -5.79 -8.58
CA ILE A 44 -4.00 -4.88 -7.94
C ILE A 44 -4.22 -3.67 -8.85
N ASN A 45 -5.47 -3.21 -8.94
CA ASN A 45 -5.78 -1.95 -9.61
C ASN A 45 -5.22 -0.78 -8.77
N VAL A 46 -4.14 -0.18 -9.26
CA VAL A 46 -3.43 0.90 -8.58
C VAL A 46 -4.28 2.16 -8.41
N ASP A 47 -5.12 2.49 -9.40
CA ASP A 47 -5.99 3.68 -9.32
C ASP A 47 -7.00 3.53 -8.19
N LEU A 48 -7.62 2.35 -8.07
CA LEU A 48 -8.57 2.06 -7.00
C LEU A 48 -7.90 2.05 -5.61
N LEU A 49 -6.69 1.52 -5.52
CA LEU A 49 -5.90 1.54 -4.29
C LEU A 49 -5.57 2.98 -3.86
N LEU A 50 -5.10 3.82 -4.80
CA LEU A 50 -4.79 5.22 -4.54
C LEU A 50 -6.04 6.02 -4.17
N GLU A 51 -7.18 5.78 -4.81
CA GLU A 51 -8.46 6.40 -4.45
C GLU A 51 -8.83 6.11 -2.98
N LYS A 52 -8.69 4.85 -2.54
CA LYS A 52 -8.97 4.45 -1.15
C LYS A 52 -7.98 5.05 -0.15
N LEU A 53 -6.69 5.11 -0.51
CA LEU A 53 -5.66 5.71 0.34
C LEU A 53 -5.84 7.22 0.49
N ASN A 54 -6.20 7.92 -0.58
CA ASN A 54 -6.45 9.36 -0.57
C ASN A 54 -7.75 9.77 0.14
N ALA A 55 -8.65 8.81 0.38
CA ALA A 55 -9.90 9.02 1.12
C ALA A 55 -9.75 8.86 2.66
N LEU A 56 -8.54 8.59 3.15
CA LEU A 56 -8.19 8.48 4.58
C LEU A 56 -7.87 9.84 5.22
#